data_AF-A0AAD9LHC3-F1
#
_entry.id   AF-A0AAD9LHC3-F1
#
_cell.length_a   1.000
_cell.length_b   1.000
_cell.length_c   1.000
_cell.angle_alpha   90.00
_cell.angle_beta   90.00
_cell.angle_gamma   90.00
#
_symmetry.space_group_name_H-M   'P 1'
#
loop_
_entity.id
_entity.type
_entity.pdbx_description
1 polymer ?
#
loop_
_entity_poly.entity_id
_entity_poly.type
_entity_poly.pdbx_seq_one_letter_code
_entity_poly.pdbx_strand_id
1 'polypeptide(L)'
;MNRFISTIEALAREYVCQREAIMEGLADPPKRRGFKLPRAPRLPNRSDIIASESSSSNDDSIDPCESCIGDFSWNSSTNEEEKEDSRPDYSFDYDHETQAVI
;
A
#
# COMPACT_ATOMS: atom_id res chain seq x y z
N MET A 1 22.34 20.55 -10.98
CA MET A 1 21.73 19.26 -11.34
C MET A 1 22.66 18.05 -11.16
N ASN A 2 23.95 18.12 -11.52
CA ASN A 2 24.80 16.94 -11.67
C ASN A 2 25.00 16.11 -10.38
N ARG A 3 25.13 16.76 -9.22
CA ARG A 3 25.30 16.05 -7.94
C ARG A 3 24.12 15.17 -7.58
N PHE A 4 22.89 15.63 -7.83
CA PHE A 4 21.68 14.88 -7.52
C PHE A 4 21.55 13.62 -8.39
N ILE A 5 21.82 13.76 -9.68
CA ILE A 5 21.80 12.63 -10.62
C ILE A 5 22.88 11.60 -10.23
N SER A 6 24.10 12.06 -9.94
CA SER A 6 25.18 11.16 -9.52
C SER A 6 24.89 10.45 -8.19
N THR A 7 24.20 11.11 -7.25
CA THR A 7 23.83 10.45 -5.98
C THR A 7 22.77 9.38 -6.18
N ILE A 8 21.79 9.61 -7.05
CA ILE A 8 20.79 8.59 -7.37
C ILE A 8 21.44 7.40 -8.07
N GLU A 9 22.33 7.65 -9.02
CA GLU A 9 23.07 6.59 -9.72
C GLU A 9 23.90 5.74 -8.75
N ALA A 10 24.61 6.37 -7.81
CA ALA A 10 25.39 5.67 -6.81
C ALA A 10 24.51 4.77 -5.92
N LEU A 11 23.39 5.31 -5.44
CA LEU A 11 22.43 4.55 -4.62
C LEU A 11 21.80 3.39 -5.39
N ALA A 12 21.46 3.59 -6.67
CA ALA A 12 20.88 2.55 -7.51
C ALA A 12 21.86 1.38 -7.71
N ARG A 13 23.14 1.68 -7.97
CA ARG A 13 24.19 0.65 -8.10
C ARG A 13 24.37 -0.14 -6.81
N GLU A 14 24.46 0.56 -5.68
CA GLU A 14 24.62 -0.09 -4.38
C GLU A 14 23.42 -1.00 -4.04
N TYR A 15 22.20 -0.54 -4.33
CA TYR A 15 20.99 -1.31 -4.12
C TYR A 15 20.98 -2.61 -4.93
N VAL A 16 21.36 -2.55 -6.22
CA VAL A 16 21.41 -3.75 -7.08
C VAL A 16 22.41 -4.76 -6.53
N CYS A 17 23.62 -4.33 -6.20
CA CYS A 17 24.65 -5.21 -5.64
C CYS A 17 24.20 -5.85 -4.31
N GLN A 18 23.59 -5.08 -3.41
CA GLN A 18 23.07 -5.63 -2.14
C GLN A 18 21.94 -6.63 -2.39
N ARG A 19 21.02 -6.33 -3.31
CA ARG A 19 19.91 -7.22 -3.65
C ARG A 19 20.41 -8.55 -4.21
N GLU A 20 21.36 -8.52 -5.12
CA GLU A 20 21.98 -9.74 -5.68
C GLU A 20 22.67 -10.56 -4.60
N ALA A 21 23.47 -9.93 -3.74
CA ALA A 21 24.11 -10.62 -2.61
C ALA A 21 23.09 -11.26 -1.64
N ILE A 22 21.94 -10.61 -1.42
CA ILE A 22 20.86 -11.18 -0.60
C ILE A 22 20.20 -12.37 -1.30
N MET A 23 19.92 -12.27 -2.61
CA MET A 23 19.31 -13.37 -3.38
C MET A 23 20.24 -14.58 -3.47
N GLU A 24 21.55 -14.38 -3.54
CA GLU A 24 22.57 -15.44 -3.55
C GLU A 24 22.86 -16.01 -2.16
N GLY A 25 22.27 -15.44 -1.10
CA GLY A 25 22.50 -15.87 0.29
C GLY A 25 23.86 -15.47 0.85
N LEU A 26 24.57 -14.54 0.21
CA LEU A 26 25.85 -13.97 0.68
C LEU A 26 25.63 -12.87 1.74
N ALA A 27 24.44 -12.28 1.80
CA ALA A 27 24.08 -11.24 2.74
C ALA A 27 22.67 -11.44 3.32
N ASP A 28 22.47 -10.99 4.56
CA ASP A 28 21.15 -10.98 5.18
C ASP A 28 20.35 -9.74 4.75
N PRO A 29 19.03 -9.87 4.51
CA PRO A 29 18.19 -8.72 4.26
C PRO A 29 18.13 -7.78 5.48
N PRO A 30 17.99 -6.46 5.25
CA PRO A 30 17.92 -5.49 6.34
C PRO A 30 16.74 -5.79 7.27
N LYS A 31 17.01 -5.89 8.58
CA LYS A 31 15.98 -6.12 9.59
C LYS A 31 15.07 -4.90 9.72
N ARG A 32 13.84 -5.02 9.23
CA ARG A 32 12.82 -4.00 9.44
C ARG A 32 12.32 -4.09 10.88
N ARG A 33 12.40 -3.00 11.64
CA ARG A 33 11.63 -2.89 12.89
C ARG A 33 10.15 -2.94 12.51
N GLY A 34 9.35 -3.69 13.26
CA GLY A 34 7.91 -3.77 13.03
C GLY A 34 7.32 -2.36 12.91
N PHE A 35 6.51 -2.15 11.87
CA PHE A 35 5.83 -0.89 11.65
C PHE A 35 4.95 -0.58 12.86
N LYS A 36 5.23 0.53 13.55
CA LYS A 36 4.39 1.01 14.64
C LYS A 36 3.52 2.11 14.08
N LEU A 37 2.23 1.83 13.97
CA LEU A 37 1.25 2.89 13.74
C LEU A 37 1.39 3.94 14.86
N PRO A 38 1.31 5.24 14.53
CA PRO A 38 1.12 6.27 15.55
C PRO A 38 -0.05 5.86 16.46
N ARG A 39 0.09 6.08 17.77
CA ARG A 39 -1.01 5.83 18.70
C ARG A 39 -2.22 6.63 18.22
N ALA A 40 -3.40 6.02 18.26
CA ALA A 40 -4.64 6.72 17.99
C ALA A 40 -4.73 7.98 18.89
N PRO A 41 -5.28 9.09 18.37
CA PRO A 41 -5.51 10.27 19.19
C PRO A 41 -6.36 9.88 20.41
N ARG A 42 -6.00 10.42 21.58
CA ARG A 42 -6.85 10.27 22.76
C ARG A 42 -8.11 11.10 22.51
N LEU A 43 -9.25 10.42 22.44
CA LEU A 43 -10.54 11.10 22.43
C LEU A 43 -10.75 11.80 23.78
N PRO A 44 -11.41 12.97 23.79
CA PRO A 44 -11.83 13.60 25.04
C PRO A 44 -12.76 12.67 25.82
N ASN A 45 -12.82 12.84 27.14
CA ASN A 45 -13.79 12.10 27.93
C ASN A 45 -15.19 12.54 27.54
N ARG A 46 -16.19 11.66 27.70
CA ARG A 46 -17.59 12.01 27.41
C ARG A 46 -18.09 13.21 28.21
N SER A 47 -17.53 13.45 29.41
CA SER A 47 -17.81 14.63 30.24
C SER A 47 -17.37 15.94 29.61
N ASP A 48 -16.35 15.89 28.77
CA ASP A 48 -15.72 17.06 28.17
C ASP A 48 -16.40 17.42 26.82
N ILE A 49 -17.36 16.59 26.38
CA ILE A 49 -18.15 16.81 25.17
C ILE A 49 -19.36 17.66 25.54
N ILE A 50 -19.32 18.94 25.18
CA ILE A 50 -20.49 19.81 25.25
C ILE A 50 -21.41 19.41 24.09
N ALA A 51 -22.61 18.93 24.41
CA ALA A 51 -23.63 18.67 23.41
C ALA A 51 -24.06 20.00 22.79
N SER A 52 -23.83 20.17 21.49
CA SER A 52 -24.41 21.28 20.75
C SER A 52 -25.93 21.19 20.82
N GLU A 53 -26.57 22.35 20.92
CA GLU A 53 -28.02 22.45 20.88
C GLU A 53 -28.49 21.86 19.53
N SER A 54 -29.27 20.78 19.59
CA SER A 54 -29.85 20.19 18.39
C SER A 54 -30.79 21.22 17.79
N SER A 55 -30.39 21.87 16.68
CA SER A 55 -31.36 22.54 15.84
C SER A 55 -32.23 21.43 15.25
N SER A 56 -33.45 21.30 15.77
CA SER A 56 -34.48 20.42 15.23
C SER A 56 -34.89 20.89 13.83
N SER A 57 -34.03 20.71 12.84
CA SER A 57 -34.45 20.57 11.45
C SER A 57 -34.86 19.11 11.27
N ASN A 58 -36.16 18.88 11.24
CA ASN A 58 -36.71 17.64 10.72
C ASN A 58 -36.24 17.52 9.27
N ASP A 59 -35.23 16.70 9.00
CA ASP A 59 -34.93 16.25 7.64
C ASP A 59 -34.18 14.90 7.67
N ASP A 60 -34.38 14.14 6.62
CA ASP A 60 -34.55 12.69 6.55
C ASP A 60 -33.54 11.77 7.27
N SER A 61 -34.09 10.65 7.75
CA SER A 61 -33.38 9.43 8.12
C SER A 61 -32.37 9.03 7.04
N ILE A 62 -31.08 9.20 7.32
CA ILE A 62 -30.02 8.57 6.53
C ILE A 62 -30.02 7.09 6.91
N ASP A 63 -30.60 6.28 6.04
CA ASP A 63 -30.53 4.82 6.09
C ASP A 63 -29.04 4.40 6.02
N PRO A 64 -28.50 3.68 7.02
CA PRO A 64 -27.12 3.20 6.92
C PRO A 64 -27.03 2.26 5.73
N CYS A 65 -26.25 2.65 4.71
CA CYS A 65 -25.98 1.82 3.55
C CYS A 65 -25.27 0.53 4.00
N GLU A 66 -26.05 -0.53 4.19
CA GLU A 66 -25.62 -1.88 4.57
C GLU A 66 -24.83 -2.57 3.43
N SER A 67 -24.75 -1.94 2.26
CA SER A 67 -24.13 -2.45 1.02
C SER A 67 -22.62 -2.19 0.91
N CYS A 68 -22.00 -1.46 1.85
CA CYS A 68 -20.55 -1.25 1.84
C CYS A 68 -19.74 -2.43 2.42
N ILE A 69 -20.41 -3.51 2.84
CA ILE A 69 -19.75 -4.80 3.11
C ILE A 69 -19.53 -5.48 1.76
N GLY A 70 -18.59 -4.94 0.97
CA GLY A 70 -18.08 -5.66 -0.18
C GLY A 70 -17.33 -6.89 0.33
N ASP A 71 -17.79 -8.07 -0.07
CA ASP A 71 -17.10 -9.34 0.11
C ASP A 71 -15.75 -9.30 -0.61
N PHE A 72 -14.74 -8.70 0.02
CA PHE A 72 -13.36 -8.78 -0.45
C PHE A 72 -12.81 -10.15 -0.06
N SER A 73 -13.24 -11.18 -0.80
CA SER A 73 -12.67 -12.51 -0.73
C SER A 73 -11.33 -12.50 -1.46
N TRP A 74 -10.24 -12.23 -0.74
CA TRP A 74 -8.91 -12.58 -1.19
C TRP A 74 -8.75 -14.10 -1.08
N ASN A 75 -9.23 -14.81 -2.09
CA ASN A 75 -8.98 -16.22 -2.28
C ASN A 75 -7.51 -16.43 -2.69
N SER A 76 -6.62 -16.44 -1.69
CA SER A 76 -5.30 -17.03 -1.83
C SER A 76 -5.47 -18.55 -1.93
N SER A 77 -5.82 -19.02 -3.13
CA SER A 77 -5.78 -20.44 -3.46
C SER A 77 -4.31 -20.82 -3.65
N THR A 78 -3.68 -21.23 -2.57
CA THR A 78 -2.45 -22.03 -2.60
C THR A 78 -2.86 -23.42 -3.07
N ASN A 79 -2.75 -23.67 -4.38
CA ASN A 79 -2.66 -25.02 -4.88
C ASN A 79 -1.22 -25.24 -5.33
N GLU A 80 -0.67 -26.27 -4.72
CA GLU A 80 0.67 -26.78 -4.88
C GLU A 80 0.82 -27.45 -6.26
N GLU A 81 2.07 -27.51 -6.71
CA GLU A 81 2.57 -28.28 -7.85
C GLU A 81 2.38 -27.68 -9.25
N GLU A 82 3.37 -26.89 -9.69
CA GLU A 82 4.20 -27.25 -10.84
C GLU A 82 5.50 -26.44 -10.84
N LYS A 83 6.62 -27.14 -11.05
CA LYS A 83 7.98 -26.64 -10.94
C LYS A 83 8.38 -25.99 -12.26
N GLU A 84 7.81 -24.84 -12.59
CA GLU A 84 8.32 -23.97 -13.64
C GLU A 84 8.94 -22.72 -13.03
N ASP A 85 10.09 -22.34 -13.60
CA ASP A 85 10.99 -21.27 -13.18
C ASP A 85 10.21 -19.96 -13.03
N SER A 86 9.64 -19.75 -11.85
CA SER A 86 8.73 -18.65 -11.52
C SER A 86 9.54 -17.38 -11.30
N ARG A 87 10.19 -16.92 -12.36
CA ARG A 87 10.85 -15.63 -12.38
C ARG A 87 9.74 -14.57 -12.25
N PRO A 88 9.83 -13.62 -11.31
CA PRO A 88 8.83 -12.58 -11.19
C PRO A 88 8.66 -11.88 -12.54
N ASP A 89 7.43 -11.78 -13.03
CA ASP A 89 7.14 -10.97 -14.21
C ASP A 89 7.30 -9.50 -13.81
N TYR A 90 8.28 -8.85 -14.44
CA TYR A 90 8.56 -7.42 -14.28
C TYR A 90 7.99 -6.61 -15.44
N SER A 91 7.16 -7.22 -16.30
CA SER A 91 6.43 -6.50 -17.33
C SER A 91 5.44 -5.55 -16.67
N PHE A 92 5.44 -4.31 -17.17
CA PHE A 92 4.54 -3.27 -16.73
C PHE A 92 3.49 -3.14 -17.83
N ASP A 93 2.25 -3.51 -17.55
CA ASP A 93 1.14 -3.43 -18.50
C ASP A 93 0.79 -1.95 -18.74
N TYR A 94 1.41 -1.36 -19.76
CA TYR A 94 0.99 -0.06 -20.27
C TYR A 94 -0.14 -0.30 -21.27
N ASP A 95 -1.38 -0.03 -20.86
CA ASP A 95 -2.52 0.08 -21.77
C ASP A 95 -2.28 1.26 -22.71
N HIS A 96 -1.70 0.98 -23.88
CA HIS A 96 -1.64 1.94 -24.97
C HIS A 96 -3.02 2.02 -25.63
N GLU A 97 -3.95 2.74 -25.02
CA GLU A 97 -5.07 3.30 -25.77
C GLU A 97 -4.50 4.32 -26.77
N THR A 98 -4.20 3.84 -27.98
CA THR A 98 -3.87 4.70 -29.11
C THR A 98 -5.13 5.46 -29.52
N GLN A 99 -5.33 6.66 -28.99
CA GLN A 99 -6.21 7.64 -29.64
C GLN A 99 -5.55 8.09 -30.94
N ALA A 100 -5.95 7.46 -32.04
CA ALA A 100 -5.73 7.98 -33.37
C ALA A 100 -6.51 9.31 -33.50
N VAL A 101 -5.80 10.43 -33.42
CA VAL A 101 -6.31 11.71 -33.90
C VAL A 101 -6.01 11.76 -35.40
N ILE A 102 -7.07 11.64 -36.20
CA ILE A 102 -7.07 11.93 -37.65
C ILE A 102 -7.08 13.46 -37.82
#